data_AF-A0AAV4E2G6-F1
#
_entry.id   AF-A0AAV4E2G6-F1
#
_cell.length_a   1.000
_cell.length_b   1.000
_cell.length_c   1.000
_cell.angle_alpha   90.00
_cell.angle_beta   90.00
_cell.angle_gamma   90.00
#
_symmetry.space_group_name_H-M   'P 1'
#
loop_
_entity.id
_entity.type
_entity.pdbx_description
1 polymer ?
#
loop_
_entity_poly.entity_id
_entity_poly.type
_entity_poly.pdbx_seq_one_letter_code
_entity_poly.pdbx_strand_id
1 'polypeptide(L)'
;MAKTASGWQRQIRYNPNWNQLKEKAKEVLQSPEGRHIYSMRKYDVEPIFGHLKNVFGIRRTHLRSKKKVETDIGIAFMMMNLSKYWNRRWSKDQSSLFKNKKNKKKTVKQLKLRVGLIVFWYLRVSY
;
A
#
# COMPACT_ATOMS: atom_id res chain seq x y z
N MET A 1 20.76 -15.48 -49.30
CA MET A 1 19.86 -14.48 -48.69
C MET A 1 18.54 -15.16 -48.32
N ALA A 2 17.90 -14.75 -47.22
CA ALA A 2 16.69 -15.43 -46.73
C ALA A 2 15.46 -15.07 -47.58
N LYS A 3 14.75 -16.09 -48.06
CA LYS A 3 13.51 -15.94 -48.84
C LYS A 3 12.27 -16.16 -47.94
N THR A 4 11.13 -15.57 -48.29
CA THR A 4 9.83 -15.92 -47.70
C THR A 4 9.36 -17.28 -48.23
N ALA A 5 8.35 -17.88 -47.59
CA ALA A 5 7.76 -19.14 -48.06
C ALA A 5 7.22 -19.05 -49.50
N SER A 6 6.83 -17.85 -49.94
CA SER A 6 6.42 -17.52 -51.31
C SER A 6 7.59 -17.27 -52.29
N GLY A 7 8.85 -17.45 -51.87
CA GLY A 7 10.04 -17.34 -52.72
C GLY A 7 10.61 -15.92 -52.88
N TRP A 8 9.95 -14.89 -52.34
CA TRP A 8 10.41 -13.50 -52.43
C TRP A 8 11.59 -13.23 -51.50
N GLN A 9 12.49 -12.33 -51.92
CA GLN A 9 13.60 -11.88 -51.09
C GLN A 9 13.05 -11.12 -49.87
N ARG A 10 13.41 -11.53 -48.65
CA ARG A 10 13.08 -10.75 -47.45
C ARG A 10 13.84 -9.43 -47.47
N GLN A 11 13.12 -8.33 -47.32
CA GLN A 11 13.70 -7.01 -47.12
C GLN A 11 13.65 -6.65 -45.63
N ILE A 12 14.78 -6.20 -45.07
CA ILE A 12 14.85 -5.68 -43.71
C ILE A 12 15.06 -4.17 -43.83
N ARG A 13 14.14 -3.39 -43.27
CA ARG A 13 14.29 -1.94 -43.15
C ARG A 13 14.85 -1.63 -41.78
N TYR A 14 15.94 -0.86 -41.72
CA TYR A 14 16.59 -0.44 -40.48
C TYR A 14 16.41 1.07 -40.27
N ASN A 15 16.09 1.49 -39.04
CA ASN A 15 16.08 2.90 -38.66
C ASN A 15 17.18 3.15 -37.62
N PRO A 16 18.27 3.86 -37.98
CA PRO A 16 19.39 4.08 -37.08
C PRO A 16 19.01 4.87 -35.83
N ASN A 17 18.21 5.93 -36.00
CA ASN A 17 17.81 6.81 -34.90
C ASN A 17 17.02 6.03 -33.84
N TRP A 18 16.09 5.19 -34.28
CA TRP A 18 15.31 4.37 -33.36
C TRP A 18 16.15 3.35 -32.59
N ASN A 19 17.16 2.74 -33.23
CA ASN A 19 18.09 1.84 -32.54
C ASN A 19 18.91 2.59 -31.48
N GLN A 20 19.40 3.79 -31.79
CA GLN A 20 20.12 4.64 -30.84
C GLN A 20 19.25 5.00 -29.62
N LEU A 21 17.98 5.37 -29.84
CA LEU A 21 17.05 5.68 -28.75
C LEU A 21 16.77 4.46 -27.87
N LYS A 22 16.65 3.28 -28.47
CA LYS A 22 16.49 2.02 -27.73
C LYS A 22 17.71 1.67 -26.90
N GLU A 23 18.90 1.83 -27.44
CA GLU A 23 20.15 1.60 -26.71
C GLU A 23 20.27 2.55 -25.53
N LYS A 24 20.02 3.84 -25.72
CA LYS A 24 19.95 4.83 -24.61
C LYS A 24 18.95 4.42 -23.53
N ALA A 25 17.74 4.02 -23.91
CA ALA A 25 16.74 3.58 -22.93
C ALA A 25 17.17 2.31 -22.19
N LYS A 26 17.82 1.37 -22.90
CA LYS A 26 18.35 0.14 -22.32
C LYS A 26 19.49 0.43 -21.34
N GLU A 27 20.41 1.32 -21.67
CA GLU A 27 21.49 1.76 -20.79
C GLU A 27 20.94 2.36 -19.50
N VAL A 28 19.96 3.26 -19.60
CA VAL A 28 19.29 3.86 -18.42
C VAL A 28 18.64 2.78 -17.56
N LEU A 29 17.90 1.83 -18.16
CA LEU A 29 17.25 0.74 -17.42
C LEU A 29 18.24 -0.26 -16.81
N GLN A 30 19.39 -0.48 -17.45
CA GLN A 30 20.43 -1.40 -17.00
C GLN A 30 21.44 -0.76 -16.05
N SER A 31 21.45 0.57 -15.93
CA SER A 31 22.21 1.26 -14.90
C SER A 31 21.84 0.72 -13.50
N PRO A 32 22.78 0.74 -12.53
CA PRO A 32 22.48 0.30 -11.16
C PRO A 32 21.29 1.06 -10.54
N GLU A 33 21.20 2.36 -10.80
CA GLU A 33 20.10 3.23 -10.35
C GLU A 33 18.77 2.85 -11.02
N GLY A 34 18.75 2.71 -12.35
CA GLY A 34 17.55 2.32 -13.09
C GLY A 34 17.03 0.95 -12.67
N ARG A 35 17.92 -0.01 -12.44
CA ARG A 35 17.57 -1.32 -11.88
C ARG A 35 16.97 -1.20 -10.47
N HIS A 36 17.55 -0.36 -9.62
CA HIS A 36 17.04 -0.12 -8.28
C HIS A 36 15.62 0.48 -8.33
N ILE A 37 15.40 1.56 -9.09
CA ILE A 37 14.08 2.17 -9.26
C ILE A 37 13.07 1.17 -9.83
N TYR A 38 13.46 0.41 -10.85
CA TYR A 38 12.59 -0.59 -11.45
C TYR A 38 12.22 -1.70 -10.45
N SER A 39 13.14 -2.09 -9.56
CA SER A 39 12.88 -3.09 -8.52
C SER A 39 11.82 -2.62 -7.51
N MET A 40 11.81 -1.32 -7.17
CA MET A 40 10.83 -0.73 -6.25
C MET A 40 9.39 -0.75 -6.80
N ARG A 41 9.23 -0.77 -8.13
CA ARG A 41 7.90 -0.83 -8.79
C ARG A 41 7.04 -1.99 -8.30
N LYS A 42 7.66 -3.15 -8.01
CA LYS A 42 6.97 -4.35 -7.50
C LYS A 42 6.35 -4.13 -6.13
N TYR A 43 6.95 -3.28 -5.30
CA TYR A 43 6.48 -3.00 -3.95
C TYR A 43 5.52 -1.81 -3.91
N ASP A 44 5.79 -0.78 -4.71
CA ASP A 44 5.03 0.47 -4.63
C ASP A 44 3.87 0.51 -5.61
N VAL A 45 4.15 0.27 -6.89
CA VAL A 45 3.24 0.56 -7.99
C VAL A 45 2.29 -0.61 -8.25
N GLU A 46 2.83 -1.82 -8.38
CA GLU A 46 2.05 -3.01 -8.71
C GLU A 46 0.95 -3.33 -7.68
N PRO A 47 1.21 -3.25 -6.36
CA PRO A 47 0.18 -3.57 -5.37
C PRO A 47 -0.98 -2.58 -5.38
N ILE A 48 -0.73 -1.29 -5.67
CA ILE A 48 -1.78 -0.28 -5.77
C ILE A 48 -2.72 -0.63 -6.92
N PHE A 49 -2.20 -0.91 -8.12
CA PHE A 49 -3.03 -1.27 -9.26
C PHE A 49 -3.70 -2.63 -9.10
N GLY A 50 -3.05 -3.60 -8.46
CA GLY A 50 -3.65 -4.89 -8.12
C GLY A 50 -4.84 -4.72 -7.17
N HIS A 51 -4.68 -3.93 -6.12
CA HIS A 51 -5.73 -3.65 -5.15
C HIS A 51 -6.90 -2.87 -5.79
N LEU A 52 -6.60 -1.89 -6.64
CA LEU A 52 -7.60 -1.13 -7.39
C LEU A 52 -8.47 -2.04 -8.29
N LYS A 53 -7.86 -3.02 -8.95
CA LYS A 53 -8.57 -3.97 -9.83
C LYS A 53 -9.30 -5.08 -9.07
N ASN A 54 -8.67 -5.67 -8.06
CA ASN A 54 -9.17 -6.87 -7.39
C ASN A 54 -10.09 -6.56 -6.21
N VAL A 55 -9.79 -5.51 -5.43
CA VAL A 55 -10.57 -5.14 -4.24
C VAL A 55 -11.63 -4.11 -4.60
N PHE A 56 -11.25 -3.02 -5.28
CA PHE A 56 -12.19 -1.96 -5.66
C PHE A 56 -12.93 -2.25 -6.98
N GLY A 57 -12.53 -3.27 -7.74
CA GLY A 57 -13.19 -3.65 -8.98
C GLY A 57 -13.00 -2.68 -10.15
N ILE A 58 -12.19 -1.62 -10.00
CA ILE A 58 -11.98 -0.60 -11.01
C ILE A 58 -11.04 -1.15 -12.08
N ARG A 59 -11.61 -1.64 -13.18
CA ARG A 59 -10.86 -2.15 -14.35
C ARG A 59 -10.80 -1.17 -15.51
N ARG A 60 -11.71 -0.21 -15.55
CA ARG A 60 -11.86 0.82 -16.60
C ARG A 60 -12.30 2.12 -15.96
N THR A 61 -11.94 3.24 -16.57
CA THR A 61 -12.52 4.54 -16.21
C THR A 61 -13.92 4.67 -16.78
N HIS A 62 -14.78 5.36 -16.05
CA HIS A 62 -16.17 5.57 -16.47
C HIS A 62 -16.29 6.73 -17.46
N LEU A 63 -15.40 7.70 -17.36
CA LEU A 63 -15.42 8.91 -18.16
C LEU A 63 -14.53 8.76 -19.40
N ARG A 64 -14.91 9.49 -20.46
CA ARG A 64 -14.11 9.72 -21.67
C ARG A 64 -13.65 11.17 -21.67
N SER A 65 -12.54 11.47 -22.35
CA SER A 65 -11.76 12.72 -22.31
C SER A 65 -10.65 12.77 -21.26
N LYS A 66 -9.46 13.24 -21.66
CA LYS A 66 -8.23 13.26 -20.85
C LYS A 66 -8.43 13.85 -19.45
N LYS A 67 -8.99 15.06 -19.36
CA LYS A 67 -9.22 15.76 -18.08
C LYS A 67 -10.15 14.98 -17.15
N LYS A 68 -11.21 14.37 -17.70
CA LYS A 68 -12.19 13.62 -16.90
C LYS A 68 -11.60 12.28 -16.40
N VAL A 69 -10.86 11.58 -17.25
CA VAL A 69 -10.13 10.34 -16.91
C VAL A 69 -9.13 10.59 -15.78
N GLU A 70 -8.40 11.72 -15.85
CA GLU A 70 -7.47 12.12 -14.81
C GLU A 70 -8.17 12.34 -13.46
N THR A 71 -9.32 13.02 -13.46
CA THR A 71 -10.14 13.19 -12.24
C THR A 71 -10.64 11.86 -11.69
N ASP A 72 -11.15 10.97 -12.54
CA ASP A 72 -11.68 9.65 -12.17
C ASP A 72 -10.60 8.80 -11.47
N ILE A 73 -9.41 8.74 -12.06
CA ILE A 73 -8.24 8.04 -11.50
C ILE A 73 -7.77 8.70 -10.20
N GLY A 74 -7.75 10.04 -10.15
CA GLY A 74 -7.38 10.79 -8.94
C GLY A 74 -8.30 10.48 -7.76
N ILE A 75 -9.61 10.43 -7.99
CA ILE A 75 -10.60 10.03 -6.97
C ILE A 75 -10.36 8.60 -6.50
N ALA A 76 -10.11 7.67 -7.43
CA ALA A 76 -9.84 6.28 -7.08
C ALA A 76 -8.60 6.17 -6.16
N PHE A 77 -7.52 6.90 -6.45
CA PHE A 77 -6.33 6.90 -5.59
C PHE A 77 -6.55 7.61 -4.25
N MET A 78 -7.33 8.69 -4.20
CA MET A 78 -7.71 9.34 -2.93
C MET A 78 -8.48 8.38 -2.02
N MET A 79 -9.46 7.65 -2.57
CA MET A 79 -10.21 6.62 -1.86
C MET A 79 -9.26 5.54 -1.29
N MET A 80 -8.29 5.08 -2.07
CA MET A 80 -7.30 4.10 -1.59
C MET A 80 -6.45 4.63 -0.43
N ASN A 81 -6.01 5.88 -0.52
CA ASN A 81 -5.23 6.52 0.54
C ASN A 81 -6.05 6.69 1.82
N LEU A 82 -7.32 7.07 1.71
CA LEU A 82 -8.24 7.15 2.84
C LEU A 82 -8.47 5.78 3.49
N SER A 83 -8.65 4.72 2.70
CA SER A 83 -8.78 3.35 3.19
C SER A 83 -7.52 2.92 3.98
N LYS A 84 -6.33 3.20 3.44
CA LYS A 84 -5.06 2.94 4.15
C LYS A 84 -4.94 3.75 5.44
N TYR A 85 -5.33 5.02 5.42
CA TYR A 85 -5.30 5.89 6.59
C TYR A 85 -6.22 5.38 7.71
N TRP A 86 -7.46 5.02 7.36
CA TRP A 86 -8.43 4.47 8.31
C TRP A 86 -7.92 3.19 8.98
N ASN A 87 -7.39 2.25 8.20
CA ASN A 87 -6.86 1.00 8.74
C ASN A 87 -5.69 1.21 9.70
N ARG A 88 -4.81 2.18 9.40
CA ARG A 88 -3.70 2.56 10.29
C ARG A 88 -4.20 3.23 11.58
N ARG A 89 -5.19 4.12 11.48
CA ARG A 89 -5.77 4.85 12.62
C ARG A 89 -6.54 3.90 13.54
N TRP A 90 -7.40 3.05 12.97
CA TRP A 90 -8.20 2.06 13.70
C TRP A 90 -7.34 1.09 14.51
N SER A 91 -6.25 0.57 13.93
CA SER A 91 -5.32 -0.31 14.64
C SER A 91 -4.70 0.35 15.87
N LYS A 92 -4.31 1.64 15.75
CA LYS A 92 -3.80 2.42 16.88
C LYS A 92 -4.86 2.67 17.95
N ASP A 93 -6.08 3.01 17.54
CA ASP A 93 -7.20 3.24 18.46
C ASP A 93 -7.60 1.97 19.21
N GLN A 94 -7.65 0.82 18.54
CA GLN A 94 -7.87 -0.46 19.21
C GLN A 94 -6.81 -0.70 20.29
N SER A 95 -5.53 -0.52 19.93
CA SER A 95 -4.43 -0.71 20.88
C SER A 95 -4.48 0.23 22.09
N SER A 96 -4.89 1.50 21.89
CA SER A 96 -5.02 2.49 22.96
C SER A 96 -6.23 2.18 23.86
N LEU A 97 -7.36 1.78 23.27
CA LEU A 97 -8.56 1.36 24.00
C LEU A 97 -8.27 0.13 24.88
N PHE A 98 -7.56 -0.88 24.36
CA PHE A 98 -7.17 -2.05 25.15
C PHE A 98 -6.21 -1.71 26.29
N LYS A 99 -5.23 -0.82 26.06
CA LYS A 99 -4.32 -0.33 27.11
C LYS A 99 -5.09 0.40 28.22
N ASN A 100 -5.99 1.30 27.85
CA ASN A 100 -6.82 2.03 28.81
C ASN A 100 -7.74 1.11 29.61
N LYS A 101 -8.34 0.10 28.98
CA LYS A 101 -9.15 -0.92 29.66
C LYS A 101 -8.33 -1.76 30.66
N LYS A 102 -7.09 -2.13 30.32
CA LYS A 102 -6.17 -2.82 31.25
C LYS A 102 -5.77 -1.94 32.43
N ASN A 103 -5.46 -0.67 32.19
CA ASN A 103 -5.11 0.28 33.25
C ASN A 103 -6.29 0.52 34.20
N LYS A 104 -7.51 0.73 33.68
CA LYS A 104 -8.72 0.86 34.51
C LYS A 104 -9.01 -0.40 35.34
N LYS A 105 -8.76 -1.59 34.79
CA LYS A 105 -8.88 -2.85 35.56
C LYS A 105 -7.82 -2.96 36.65
N LYS A 106 -6.58 -2.51 36.40
CA LYS A 106 -5.51 -2.49 37.42
C LYS A 106 -5.82 -1.53 38.56
N THR A 107 -6.29 -0.32 38.26
CA THR A 107 -6.65 0.67 39.30
C THR A 107 -7.81 0.19 40.17
N VAL A 108 -8.85 -0.41 39.59
CA VAL A 108 -9.96 -0.99 40.35
C VAL A 108 -9.50 -2.16 41.24
N LYS A 109 -8.60 -3.03 40.74
CA LYS A 109 -8.02 -4.10 41.57
C LYS A 109 -7.21 -3.54 42.75
N GLN A 110 -6.39 -2.51 42.53
CA GLN A 110 -5.63 -1.86 43.60
C GLN A 110 -6.53 -1.18 44.63
N LEU A 111 -7.60 -0.50 44.19
CA LEU A 111 -8.58 0.09 45.10
C LEU A 111 -9.29 -0.96 45.95
N LYS A 112 -9.71 -2.08 45.35
CA LYS A 112 -10.31 -3.21 46.09
C LYS A 112 -9.37 -3.79 47.14
N LEU A 113 -8.08 -3.96 46.81
CA LEU A 113 -7.07 -4.43 47.76
C LEU A 113 -6.86 -3.44 48.92
N ARG A 114 -6.79 -2.14 48.63
CA ARG A 114 -6.64 -1.09 49.65
C ARG A 114 -7.83 -1.04 50.60
N VAL A 115 -9.06 -1.10 50.08
CA VAL A 115 -10.26 -1.13 50.93
C VAL A 115 -10.31 -2.40 51.78
N GLY A 116 -9.97 -3.57 51.21
CA GLY A 116 -9.89 -4.82 51.97
C GLY A 116 -8.89 -4.76 53.13
N LEU A 117 -7.72 -4.17 52.92
CA LEU A 117 -6.72 -3.96 53.98
C LEU A 117 -7.22 -3.03 55.10
N ILE A 118 -7.91 -1.93 54.74
CA ILE A 118 -8.47 -0.99 55.72
C ILE A 118 -9.52 -1.69 56.59
N VAL A 119 -10.46 -2.43 55.98
CA VAL A 119 -11.50 -3.17 56.71
C VAL A 119 -10.88 -4.25 57.60
N PHE A 120 -9.88 -4.98 57.11
CA PHE A 120 -9.14 -5.98 57.90
C PHE A 120 -8.45 -5.38 59.12
N TRP A 121 -7.82 -4.21 58.97
CA TRP A 121 -7.14 -3.52 60.08
C TRP A 121 -8.13 -3.05 61.16
N TYR A 122 -9.27 -2.49 60.75
CA TYR A 122 -10.35 -2.10 61.68
C TYR A 122 -10.93 -3.29 62.47
N LEU A 123 -11.16 -4.42 61.80
CA LEU A 123 -11.62 -5.65 62.45
C LEU A 123 -10.60 -6.20 63.45
N ARG A 124 -9.30 -6.03 63.19
CA ARG A 124 -8.22 -6.50 64.07
C ARG A 124 -7.97 -5.60 65.29
N VAL A 125 -8.36 -4.32 65.23
CA VAL A 125 -8.27 -3.37 66.36
C VAL A 125 -9.52 -3.43 67.25
N SER A 126 -10.65 -3.92 66.74
CA SER A 126 -11.93 -4.00 67.48
C SER A 126 -12.12 -5.29 68.30
N TYR A 127 -11.10 -6.15 68.36
CA TYR A 127 -11.01 -7.36 69.19
C TYR A 127 -9.74 -7.30 70.03
#